data_AF-A0A7K2ZGB5-F1
#
_entry.id   AF-A0A7K2ZGB5-F1
#
_cell.length_a   1.000
_cell.length_b   1.000
_cell.length_c   1.000
_cell.angle_alpha   90.00
_cell.angle_beta   90.00
_cell.angle_gamma   90.00
#
_symmetry.space_group_name_H-M   'P 1'
#
loop_
_entity.id
_entity.type
_entity.pdbx_description
1 polymer ?
#
loop_
_entity_poly.entity_id
_entity_poly.type
_entity_poly.pdbx_seq_one_letter_code
_entity_poly.pdbx_strand_id
1 'polypeptide(L)'
;VRVNGDDVLATGLFVEHFNKYDVEWYGERGRTIFFQNEKAYDAPNQAAIQNGTTKGYAAYRVDDSVNQHEGWGLGSYCYYNVDPTIIQEHGFKAPVKPGVKFHNLLVVSLGGNGQYQHVINNVGSPTSGTSTIPSTVVNFP
;
A
#
# COMPACT_ATOMS: atom_id res chain seq x y z
N VAL A 1 -11.79 3.04 -1.07
CA VAL A 1 -12.23 3.49 -2.41
C VAL A 1 -12.09 2.34 -3.39
N ARG A 2 -13.14 2.02 -4.17
CA ARG A 2 -13.07 1.03 -5.23
C ARG A 2 -13.28 1.71 -6.58
N VAL A 3 -12.31 1.60 -7.48
CA VAL A 3 -12.32 2.22 -8.81
C VAL A 3 -12.55 1.14 -9.87
N ASN A 4 -13.78 1.06 -10.38
CA ASN A 4 -14.16 0.10 -11.42
C ASN A 4 -14.15 0.69 -12.83
N GLY A 5 -14.19 2.02 -12.96
CA GLY A 5 -14.21 2.70 -14.25
C GLY A 5 -12.83 2.77 -14.88
N ASP A 6 -12.80 2.69 -16.20
CA ASP A 6 -11.60 2.94 -17.00
C ASP A 6 -11.26 4.43 -17.07
N ASP A 7 -10.00 4.74 -17.37
CA ASP A 7 -9.47 6.09 -17.64
C ASP A 7 -9.64 7.08 -16.47
N VAL A 8 -9.94 6.58 -15.27
CA VAL A 8 -10.09 7.38 -14.06
C VAL A 8 -8.76 8.00 -13.67
N LEU A 9 -8.80 9.31 -13.37
CA LEU A 9 -7.69 10.07 -12.81
C LEU A 9 -8.02 10.45 -11.37
N ALA A 10 -7.12 10.12 -10.44
CA ALA A 10 -7.12 10.63 -9.08
C ALA A 10 -5.94 11.60 -8.89
N THR A 11 -6.20 12.79 -8.39
CA THR A 11 -5.18 13.79 -8.04
C THR A 11 -5.36 14.21 -6.58
N GLY A 12 -4.35 13.99 -5.74
CA GLY A 12 -4.46 14.27 -4.31
C GLY A 12 -5.39 13.30 -3.60
N LEU A 13 -5.11 12.00 -3.68
CA LEU A 13 -5.95 10.97 -3.07
C LEU A 13 -5.52 10.71 -1.61
N PHE A 14 -6.43 10.89 -0.65
CA PHE A 14 -6.22 10.61 0.78
C PHE A 14 -7.26 9.59 1.24
N VAL A 15 -6.82 8.43 1.74
CA VAL A 15 -7.71 7.34 2.17
C VAL A 15 -7.07 6.58 3.32
N GLU A 16 -7.76 6.42 4.45
CA GLU A 16 -7.13 5.92 5.69
C GLU A 16 -8.03 4.95 6.46
N HIS A 17 -7.38 4.09 7.26
CA HIS A 17 -7.92 3.27 8.34
C HIS A 17 -9.05 2.29 7.98
N PHE A 18 -9.08 1.75 6.76
CA PHE A 18 -9.99 0.63 6.46
C PHE A 18 -9.45 -0.68 7.05
N ASN A 19 -10.36 -1.56 7.50
CA ASN A 19 -9.97 -2.90 8.00
C ASN A 19 -9.37 -3.80 6.90
N LYS A 20 -9.57 -3.49 5.63
CA LYS A 20 -9.06 -4.25 4.47
C LYS A 20 -8.30 -3.32 3.52
N TYR A 21 -8.54 -3.45 2.21
CA TYR A 21 -7.96 -2.58 1.21
C TYR A 21 -8.53 -1.16 1.35
N ASP A 22 -7.66 -0.17 1.48
CA ASP A 22 -8.06 1.23 1.48
C ASP A 22 -8.41 1.69 0.06
N VAL A 23 -7.65 1.25 -0.95
CA VAL A 23 -7.92 1.45 -2.37
C VAL A 23 -7.84 0.12 -3.14
N GLU A 24 -8.87 -0.16 -3.93
CA GLU A 24 -8.89 -1.24 -4.92
C GLU A 24 -9.15 -0.66 -6.32
N TRP A 25 -8.28 -0.97 -7.26
CA TRP A 25 -8.35 -0.48 -8.63
C TRP A 25 -8.55 -1.65 -9.61
N TYR A 26 -9.68 -1.63 -10.31
CA TYR A 26 -10.10 -2.65 -11.26
C TYR A 26 -10.17 -2.15 -12.71
N GLY A 27 -10.35 -0.84 -12.92
CA GLY A 27 -10.44 -0.24 -14.26
C GLY A 27 -9.09 -0.07 -14.95
N GLU A 28 -9.09 -0.07 -16.27
CA GLU A 28 -7.90 0.08 -17.12
C GLU A 28 -7.49 1.56 -17.27
N ARG A 29 -6.20 1.79 -17.59
CA ARG A 29 -5.60 3.12 -17.87
C ARG A 29 -5.76 4.11 -16.72
N GLY A 30 -5.88 3.58 -15.50
CA GLY A 30 -6.01 4.37 -14.29
C GLY A 30 -4.76 5.15 -13.95
N ARG A 31 -4.92 6.37 -13.42
CA ARG A 31 -3.79 7.21 -12.98
C ARG A 31 -4.03 7.78 -11.60
N THR A 32 -3.00 7.73 -10.75
CA THR A 32 -2.99 8.41 -9.45
C THR A 32 -1.78 9.31 -9.31
N ILE A 33 -2.00 10.61 -9.14
CA ILE A 33 -0.96 11.58 -8.88
C ILE A 33 -1.14 12.05 -7.44
N PHE A 34 -0.19 11.69 -6.58
CA PHE A 34 -0.23 11.82 -5.12
C PHE A 34 -1.24 10.87 -4.45
N PHE A 35 -0.74 10.06 -3.52
CA PHE A 35 -1.55 9.25 -2.59
C PHE A 35 -0.96 9.31 -1.18
N GLN A 36 -1.84 9.46 -0.20
CA GLN A 36 -1.52 9.34 1.21
C GLN A 36 -2.49 8.33 1.85
N ASN A 37 -1.95 7.47 2.71
CA ASN A 37 -2.72 6.48 3.46
C ASN A 37 -2.08 6.15 4.81
N GLU A 38 -2.89 5.97 5.84
CA GLU A 38 -2.52 5.27 7.07
C GLU A 38 -3.35 3.99 7.24
N LYS A 39 -2.72 2.90 7.65
CA LYS A 39 -3.41 1.63 7.97
C LYS A 39 -4.27 1.76 9.23
N ALA A 40 -5.24 0.86 9.41
CA ALA A 40 -6.02 0.79 10.65
C ALA A 40 -5.10 0.50 11.86
N TYR A 41 -5.23 1.31 12.91
CA TYR A 41 -4.34 1.25 14.08
C TYR A 41 -4.76 0.18 15.09
N ASP A 42 -6.04 -0.11 15.07
CA ASP A 42 -6.79 -0.86 16.07
C ASP A 42 -6.92 -2.37 15.76
N ALA A 43 -6.18 -2.86 14.76
CA ALA A 43 -6.10 -4.29 14.50
C ALA A 43 -5.62 -5.02 15.78
N PRO A 44 -6.40 -5.97 16.33
CA PRO A 44 -6.12 -6.55 17.65
C PRO A 44 -4.99 -7.58 17.64
N ASN A 45 -4.62 -8.08 16.46
CA ASN A 45 -3.53 -9.03 16.23
C ASN A 45 -3.31 -9.24 14.73
N GLN A 46 -2.22 -9.95 14.38
CA GLN A 46 -1.90 -10.31 12.99
C GLN A 46 -3.02 -11.07 12.27
N ALA A 47 -3.74 -11.97 12.97
CA ALA A 47 -4.77 -12.81 12.35
C ALA A 47 -5.98 -11.99 11.88
N ALA A 48 -6.29 -10.87 12.55
CA ALA A 48 -7.38 -9.99 12.18
C ALA A 48 -7.19 -9.30 10.82
N ILE A 49 -5.94 -9.15 10.37
CA ILE A 49 -5.60 -8.53 9.07
C ILE A 49 -5.11 -9.56 8.06
N GLN A 50 -5.12 -10.85 8.38
CA GLN A 50 -4.61 -11.88 7.50
C GLN A 50 -5.41 -11.93 6.19
N ASN A 51 -4.72 -11.85 5.06
CA ASN A 51 -5.31 -11.84 3.73
C ASN A 51 -4.84 -13.06 2.92
N GLY A 52 -5.49 -14.21 3.16
CA GLY A 52 -5.00 -15.48 2.63
C GLY A 52 -3.61 -15.78 3.16
N THR A 53 -2.63 -15.95 2.27
CA THR A 53 -1.21 -16.14 2.65
C THR A 53 -0.47 -14.83 2.89
N THR A 54 -1.04 -13.68 2.51
CA THR A 54 -0.40 -12.36 2.65
C THR A 54 -0.72 -11.76 4.01
N LYS A 55 0.29 -11.16 4.65
CA LYS A 55 0.12 -10.46 5.93
C LYS A 55 -0.45 -9.06 5.70
N GLY A 56 -1.71 -8.84 6.05
CA GLY A 56 -2.34 -7.54 5.86
C GLY A 56 -2.93 -7.31 4.47
N TYR A 57 -3.77 -6.29 4.37
CA TYR A 57 -4.32 -5.81 3.11
C TYR A 57 -3.54 -4.56 2.67
N ALA A 58 -3.09 -4.53 1.41
CA ALA A 58 -2.39 -3.36 0.86
C ALA A 58 -3.24 -2.09 1.04
N ALA A 59 -2.58 -0.94 1.23
CA ALA A 59 -3.23 0.35 1.17
C ALA A 59 -3.81 0.62 -0.23
N TYR A 60 -3.06 0.23 -1.25
CA TYR A 60 -3.46 0.43 -2.64
C TYR A 60 -3.19 -0.83 -3.44
N ARG A 61 -4.26 -1.45 -3.93
CA ARG A 61 -4.21 -2.64 -4.77
C ARG A 61 -4.67 -2.31 -6.19
N VAL A 62 -3.85 -2.62 -7.18
CA VAL A 62 -4.26 -2.80 -8.57
C VAL A 62 -4.57 -4.28 -8.77
N ASP A 63 -5.74 -4.60 -9.31
CA ASP A 63 -6.13 -5.98 -9.56
C ASP A 63 -5.24 -6.64 -10.63
N ASP A 64 -5.01 -7.96 -10.50
CA ASP A 64 -4.11 -8.69 -11.37
C ASP A 64 -4.60 -8.75 -12.83
N SER A 65 -5.89 -8.53 -13.09
CA SER A 65 -6.45 -8.44 -14.43
C SER A 65 -6.03 -7.17 -15.19
N VAL A 66 -5.72 -6.08 -14.48
CA VAL A 66 -5.42 -4.77 -15.07
C VAL A 66 -4.12 -4.82 -15.88
N ASN A 67 -4.11 -4.20 -17.06
CA ASN A 67 -2.95 -4.19 -17.96
C ASN A 67 -2.28 -2.82 -18.05
N GLN A 68 -3.02 -1.75 -17.79
CA GLN A 68 -2.53 -0.37 -17.80
C GLN A 68 -2.93 0.36 -16.52
N HIS A 69 -1.93 0.83 -15.77
CA HIS A 69 -2.14 1.63 -14.57
C HIS A 69 -0.87 2.41 -14.25
N GLU A 70 -0.97 3.64 -13.74
CA GLU A 70 0.22 4.40 -13.38
C GLU A 70 0.04 5.30 -12.14
N GLY A 71 1.01 5.26 -11.22
CA GLY A 71 0.98 6.05 -9.99
C GLY A 71 2.26 6.86 -9.74
N TRP A 72 2.13 8.09 -9.22
CA TRP A 72 3.26 8.98 -8.87
C TRP A 72 3.14 9.56 -7.45
N GLY A 73 4.17 9.35 -6.62
CA GLY A 73 4.25 9.90 -5.27
C GLY A 73 3.20 9.32 -4.33
N LEU A 74 3.29 8.02 -4.03
CA LEU A 74 2.33 7.34 -3.17
C LEU A 74 3.01 6.90 -1.86
N GLY A 75 2.37 7.20 -0.73
CA GLY A 75 2.84 6.83 0.61
C GLY A 75 1.82 6.05 1.41
N SER A 76 2.28 5.03 2.15
CA SER A 76 1.48 4.32 3.14
C SER A 76 2.20 4.22 4.49
N TYR A 77 1.53 4.62 5.57
CA TYR A 77 2.08 4.63 6.92
C TYR A 77 1.37 3.59 7.80
N CYS A 78 2.06 3.01 8.78
CA CYS A 78 1.45 2.16 9.81
C CYS A 78 1.75 2.66 11.21
N TYR A 79 0.77 2.50 12.10
CA TYR A 79 0.86 2.81 13.52
C TYR A 79 -0.03 1.83 14.29
N TYR A 80 0.28 0.54 14.22
CA TYR A 80 -0.44 -0.51 14.95
C TYR A 80 -0.18 -0.39 16.46
N ASN A 81 -0.74 0.63 17.10
CA ASN A 81 -0.52 0.94 18.51
C ASN A 81 -1.19 -0.07 19.45
N VAL A 82 -2.25 -0.73 18.98
CA VAL A 82 -2.95 -1.79 19.73
C VAL A 82 -2.12 -3.08 19.78
N ASP A 83 -1.53 -3.49 18.66
CA ASP A 83 -0.55 -4.57 18.60
C ASP A 83 0.66 -4.18 17.73
N PRO A 84 1.71 -3.60 18.34
CA PRO A 84 2.92 -3.17 17.64
C PRO A 84 3.72 -4.31 17.01
N THR A 85 3.38 -5.58 17.27
CA THR A 85 4.05 -6.74 16.67
C THR A 85 3.54 -7.07 15.27
N ILE A 86 2.43 -6.43 14.84
CA ILE A 86 1.82 -6.64 13.54
C ILE A 86 2.80 -6.30 12.40
N ILE A 87 2.82 -7.19 11.43
CA ILE A 87 3.55 -7.05 10.18
C ILE A 87 2.56 -6.83 9.03
N GLN A 88 2.76 -5.75 8.29
CA GLN A 88 2.12 -5.47 7.02
C GLN A 88 3.07 -5.89 5.89
N GLU A 89 2.65 -6.79 5.00
CA GLU A 89 3.56 -7.34 3.99
C GLU A 89 4.06 -6.27 3.02
N HIS A 90 3.14 -5.41 2.56
CA HIS A 90 3.42 -4.31 1.66
C HIS A 90 2.38 -3.21 1.78
N GLY A 91 2.76 -1.98 1.45
CA GLY A 91 1.81 -0.87 1.29
C GLY A 91 1.06 -0.94 -0.05
N PHE A 92 1.74 -1.43 -1.09
CA PHE A 92 1.20 -1.46 -2.45
C PHE A 92 1.18 -2.90 -3.01
N LYS A 93 0.14 -3.23 -3.78
CA LYS A 93 0.01 -4.51 -4.49
C LYS A 93 -0.38 -4.24 -5.94
N ALA A 94 0.35 -4.80 -6.90
CA ALA A 94 0.03 -4.65 -8.32
C ALA A 94 0.57 -5.81 -9.16
N PRO A 95 -0.02 -6.10 -10.34
CA PRO A 95 0.56 -7.05 -11.28
C PRO A 95 1.88 -6.52 -11.87
N VAL A 96 2.82 -7.43 -12.10
CA VAL A 96 4.09 -7.13 -12.78
C VAL A 96 3.88 -7.23 -14.29
N LYS A 97 3.50 -6.11 -14.92
CA LYS A 97 3.24 -6.02 -16.36
C LYS A 97 3.87 -4.74 -16.92
N PRO A 98 4.31 -4.72 -18.19
CA PRO A 98 4.94 -3.53 -18.79
C PRO A 98 4.10 -2.24 -18.73
N GLY A 99 2.76 -2.35 -18.67
CA GLY A 99 1.84 -1.22 -18.62
C GLY A 99 1.39 -0.79 -17.22
N VAL A 100 1.78 -1.50 -16.17
CA VAL A 100 1.40 -1.18 -14.78
C VAL A 100 2.63 -0.65 -14.07
N LYS A 101 2.71 0.66 -13.80
CA LYS A 101 3.92 1.32 -13.33
C LYS A 101 3.69 2.19 -12.10
N PHE A 102 4.72 2.35 -11.27
CA PHE A 102 4.71 3.29 -10.16
C PHE A 102 6.03 4.03 -10.04
N HIS A 103 5.93 5.27 -9.55
CA HIS A 103 7.04 6.20 -9.41
C HIS A 103 7.02 6.80 -8.01
N ASN A 104 8.13 6.71 -7.30
CA ASN A 104 8.32 7.28 -5.96
C ASN A 104 7.29 6.74 -4.93
N LEU A 105 7.36 5.43 -4.68
CA LEU A 105 6.61 4.79 -3.61
C LEU A 105 7.38 4.87 -2.29
N LEU A 106 6.64 4.99 -1.19
CA LEU A 106 7.21 4.85 0.15
C LEU A 106 6.26 4.14 1.12
N VAL A 107 6.85 3.42 2.07
CA VAL A 107 6.15 2.94 3.27
C VAL A 107 6.89 3.37 4.52
N VAL A 108 6.16 3.58 5.62
CA VAL A 108 6.70 4.13 6.86
C VAL A 108 6.05 3.48 8.07
N SER A 109 6.85 3.06 9.04
CA SER A 109 6.36 2.77 10.39
C SER A 109 6.48 4.01 11.27
N LEU A 110 5.38 4.41 11.92
CA LEU A 110 5.36 5.54 12.83
C LEU A 110 5.78 5.07 14.23
N GLY A 111 6.97 5.48 14.66
CA GLY A 111 7.47 5.15 16.00
C GLY A 111 7.75 3.65 16.24
N GLY A 112 7.79 2.83 15.18
CA GLY A 112 7.98 1.37 15.30
C GLY A 112 6.71 0.59 15.68
N ASN A 113 5.53 1.19 15.57
CA ASN A 113 4.26 0.52 15.89
C ASN A 113 3.77 -0.30 14.70
N GLY A 114 4.20 -1.56 14.67
CA GLY A 114 4.14 -2.45 13.51
C GLY A 114 5.19 -2.11 12.46
N GLN A 115 5.37 -2.98 11.47
CA GLN A 115 6.38 -2.82 10.42
C GLN A 115 5.88 -3.28 9.05
N TYR A 116 6.39 -2.66 8.00
CA TYR A 116 6.27 -3.13 6.63
C TYR A 116 7.39 -4.14 6.29
N GLN A 117 7.08 -5.23 5.60
CA GLN A 117 8.11 -6.13 5.05
C GLN A 117 8.68 -5.62 3.73
N HIS A 118 7.83 -5.00 2.90
CA HIS A 118 8.17 -4.49 1.58
C HIS A 118 7.41 -3.19 1.29
N VAL A 119 7.85 -2.46 0.27
CA VAL A 119 7.13 -1.28 -0.22
C VAL A 119 5.96 -1.73 -1.09
N ILE A 120 6.26 -2.47 -2.16
CA ILE A 120 5.29 -2.97 -3.14
C ILE A 120 5.54 -4.44 -3.43
N ASN A 121 4.49 -5.27 -3.42
CA ASN A 121 4.61 -6.72 -3.59
C ASN A 121 5.70 -7.31 -2.66
N ASN A 122 6.82 -7.75 -3.24
CA ASN A 122 8.03 -8.29 -2.59
C ASN A 122 9.28 -7.41 -2.85
N VAL A 123 9.09 -6.15 -3.26
CA VAL A 123 10.13 -5.20 -3.63
C VAL A 123 10.18 -4.05 -2.63
N GLY A 124 11.41 -3.59 -2.34
CA GLY A 124 11.69 -2.59 -1.33
C GLY A 124 12.04 -3.21 0.01
N SER A 125 12.91 -2.54 0.75
CA SER A 125 13.37 -2.98 2.08
C SER A 125 12.24 -2.90 3.10
N PRO A 126 12.28 -3.70 4.17
CA PRO A 126 11.36 -3.54 5.30
C PRO A 126 11.61 -2.21 6.01
N THR A 127 10.59 -1.69 6.68
CA THR A 127 10.81 -0.71 7.75
C THR A 127 11.34 -1.43 8.99
N SER A 128 12.09 -0.73 9.84
CA SER A 128 12.65 -1.32 11.05
C SER A 128 12.97 -0.27 12.12
N GLY A 129 13.10 -0.73 13.36
CA GLY A 129 13.36 0.15 14.49
C GLY A 129 12.19 1.06 14.83
N THR A 130 12.45 2.04 15.70
CA THR A 130 11.44 3.00 16.19
C THR A 130 11.56 4.37 15.56
N SER A 131 12.65 4.63 14.83
CA SER A 131 12.81 5.88 14.07
C SER A 131 11.88 5.85 12.85
N THR A 132 11.13 6.93 12.64
CA THR A 132 10.23 7.08 11.50
C THR A 132 11.02 7.37 10.22
N ILE A 133 11.63 6.33 9.65
CA ILE A 133 12.44 6.41 8.43
C ILE A 133 11.68 5.72 7.28
N PRO A 134 11.43 6.41 6.16
CA PRO A 134 10.78 5.80 5.01
C PRO A 134 11.63 4.71 4.34
N SER A 135 10.99 3.60 3.99
CA SER A 135 11.49 2.68 2.97
C SER A 135 10.90 3.05 1.62
N THR A 136 11.70 3.04 0.55
CA THR A 136 11.31 3.62 -0.73
C THR A 136 11.57 2.69 -1.92
N VAL A 137 10.76 2.86 -2.97
CA VAL A 137 10.98 2.29 -4.30
C VAL A 137 10.78 3.42 -5.31
N VAL A 138 11.82 3.74 -6.08
CA VAL A 138 11.76 4.87 -7.02
C VAL A 138 10.95 4.52 -8.26
N ASN A 139 11.09 3.30 -8.79
CA ASN A 139 10.38 2.82 -9.98
C ASN A 139 9.86 1.40 -9.76
N PHE A 140 8.71 1.08 -10.35
CA PHE A 140 8.14 -0.26 -10.42
C PHE A 140 7.33 -0.43 -11.73
N PRO A 141 7.25 -1.63 -12.33
CA PRO A 141 8.16 -2.74 -12.10
C PRO A 141 9.57 -2.36 -12.53
#